data_AF-A0A539D901-F1
#
_entry.id   AF-A0A539D901-F1
#
_cell.length_a   1.000
_cell.length_b   1.000
_cell.length_c   1.000
_cell.angle_alpha   90.00
_cell.angle_beta   90.00
_cell.angle_gamma   90.00
#
_symmetry.space_group_name_H-M   'P 1'
#
loop_
_entity.id
_entity.type
_entity.pdbx_description
1 polymer ?
#
loop_
_entity_poly.entity_id
_entity_poly.type
_entity_poly.pdbx_seq_one_letter_code
_entity_poly.pdbx_strand_id
1 'polypeptide(L)'
;MTALRLLIALVLFAAPPGLAQAQTWQPRPGAPAIDPHRYQAEQHRFEMERLRAQAEQREAFARQLEIEARISRQRIEAARPPEPVLPPALRALRSPEEERTLRLSASERRAATAADTGQIDAWLDRPHD
;
A
#
# COMPACT_ATOMS: atom_id res chain seq x y z
N MET A 1 4.00 -54.91 -16.29
CA MET A 1 3.05 -53.96 -16.95
C MET A 1 3.44 -52.48 -16.78
N THR A 2 4.55 -52.16 -16.11
CA THR A 2 5.05 -50.78 -15.94
C THR A 2 5.94 -50.33 -17.10
N ALA A 3 6.76 -51.23 -17.65
CA ALA A 3 7.63 -50.93 -18.80
C ALA A 3 6.85 -50.57 -20.08
N LEU A 4 5.74 -51.27 -20.36
CA LEU A 4 4.87 -50.96 -21.51
C LEU A 4 4.20 -49.58 -21.38
N ARG A 5 3.84 -49.18 -20.16
CA ARG A 5 3.25 -47.85 -19.89
C ARG A 5 4.27 -46.72 -20.04
N LEU A 6 5.52 -46.96 -19.63
CA LEU A 6 6.62 -46.01 -19.83
C LEU A 6 6.97 -45.83 -21.31
N LEU A 7 6.91 -46.91 -22.09
CA LEU A 7 7.20 -46.88 -23.52
C LEU A 7 6.11 -46.12 -24.30
N ILE A 8 4.83 -46.27 -23.92
CA ILE A 8 3.71 -45.49 -24.48
C ILE A 8 3.84 -44.01 -24.12
N ALA A 9 4.22 -43.68 -22.87
CA ALA A 9 4.41 -42.30 -22.45
C ALA A 9 5.55 -41.61 -23.20
N LEU A 10 6.63 -42.34 -23.52
CA LEU A 10 7.76 -41.80 -24.30
C LEU A 10 7.40 -41.55 -25.77
N VAL A 11 6.56 -42.40 -26.37
CA VAL A 11 6.09 -42.23 -27.76
C VAL A 11 5.13 -41.04 -27.89
N LEU A 12 4.32 -40.76 -26.86
CA LEU A 12 3.46 -39.57 -26.83
C LEU A 12 4.24 -38.25 -26.72
N PHE A 13 5.44 -38.27 -26.14
CA PHE A 13 6.28 -37.07 -26.00
C PHE A 13 7.24 -36.85 -27.18
N ALA A 14 7.50 -37.90 -27.98
CA ALA A 14 8.34 -37.86 -29.18
C ALA A 14 7.55 -37.62 -30.46
N ALA A 15 6.27 -37.22 -30.37
CA ALA A 15 5.57 -36.69 -31.52
C ALA A 15 6.28 -35.38 -31.94
N PRO A 16 6.89 -35.32 -33.14
CA PRO A 16 7.39 -34.05 -33.65
C PRO A 16 6.24 -33.05 -33.63
N PRO A 17 6.48 -31.76 -33.33
CA PRO A 17 5.46 -30.73 -33.53
C PRO A 17 5.11 -30.79 -35.02
N GLY A 18 4.03 -31.52 -35.32
CA GLY A 18 3.53 -31.67 -36.67
C GLY A 18 3.38 -30.27 -37.18
N LEU A 19 4.10 -29.98 -38.26
CA LEU A 19 4.17 -28.70 -38.94
C LEU A 19 2.83 -28.00 -38.76
N ALA A 20 2.77 -27.03 -37.85
CA ALA A 20 1.70 -26.07 -37.78
C ALA A 20 1.87 -25.26 -39.06
N GLN A 21 1.43 -25.83 -40.18
CA GLN A 21 1.27 -25.12 -41.42
C GLN A 21 0.26 -24.05 -41.07
N ALA A 22 0.75 -22.83 -40.83
CA ALA A 22 -0.04 -21.64 -40.88
C ALA A 22 -0.79 -21.73 -42.22
N GLN A 23 -2.06 -22.11 -42.15
CA GLN A 23 -2.93 -22.16 -43.32
C GLN A 23 -3.01 -20.71 -43.78
N THR A 24 -2.14 -20.35 -44.71
CA THR A 24 -2.20 -19.06 -45.38
C THR A 24 -3.48 -19.11 -46.19
N TRP A 25 -4.51 -18.46 -45.66
CA TRP A 25 -5.80 -18.31 -46.33
C TRP A 25 -5.53 -17.62 -47.67
N GLN A 26 -5.55 -18.38 -48.76
CA GLN A 26 -5.51 -17.84 -50.11
C GLN A 26 -6.96 -17.67 -50.58
N PRO A 27 -7.46 -16.42 -50.73
CA PRO A 27 -8.83 -16.20 -51.19
C PRO A 27 -8.99 -16.75 -52.61
N ARG A 28 -9.99 -17.62 -52.81
CA ARG A 28 -10.38 -18.14 -54.13
C ARG A 28 -10.78 -16.96 -55.04
N PRO A 29 -10.40 -16.94 -56.33
CA PRO A 29 -10.84 -15.91 -57.27
C PRO A 29 -12.38 -15.81 -57.26
N GLY A 30 -12.92 -14.64 -56.90
CA GLY A 30 -14.37 -14.40 -56.75
C GLY A 30 -14.95 -14.54 -55.34
N ALA A 31 -14.14 -14.91 -54.33
CA ALA A 31 -14.55 -14.83 -52.92
C ALA A 31 -14.50 -13.37 -52.42
N PRO A 32 -15.42 -12.94 -51.54
CA PRO A 32 -15.33 -11.62 -50.92
C PRO A 32 -13.98 -11.52 -50.20
N ALA A 33 -13.16 -10.54 -50.60
CA ALA A 33 -11.88 -10.28 -49.96
C ALA A 33 -12.16 -9.88 -48.50
N ILE A 34 -11.85 -10.75 -47.55
CA ILE A 34 -11.85 -10.40 -46.13
C ILE A 34 -10.72 -9.39 -45.96
N ASP A 35 -11.06 -8.14 -45.72
CA ASP A 35 -10.09 -7.08 -45.45
C ASP A 35 -9.37 -7.39 -44.13
N PRO A 36 -8.06 -7.70 -44.17
CA PRO A 36 -7.29 -8.05 -42.96
C PRO A 36 -7.26 -6.91 -41.94
N HIS A 37 -7.36 -5.65 -42.38
CA HIS A 37 -7.39 -4.51 -41.48
C HIS A 37 -8.69 -4.45 -40.67
N ARG A 38 -9.81 -4.84 -41.30
CA ARG A 38 -11.11 -4.92 -40.62
C ARG A 38 -11.10 -5.99 -39.54
N TYR A 39 -10.54 -7.17 -39.84
CA TYR A 39 -10.42 -8.25 -38.86
C TYR A 39 -9.56 -7.84 -37.66
N GLN A 40 -8.39 -7.23 -37.90
CA GLN A 40 -7.52 -6.73 -36.84
C GLN A 40 -8.22 -5.65 -35.98
N ALA A 41 -8.95 -4.72 -36.60
CA ALA A 41 -9.71 -3.71 -35.88
C ALA A 41 -10.82 -4.32 -35.00
N GLU A 42 -11.53 -5.34 -35.50
CA GLU A 42 -12.55 -6.05 -34.73
C GLU A 42 -11.93 -6.83 -33.55
N GLN A 43 -10.77 -7.48 -33.76
CA GLN A 43 -10.03 -8.14 -32.69
C GLN A 43 -9.60 -7.15 -31.60
N HIS A 44 -9.04 -6.01 -31.98
CA HIS A 44 -8.61 -4.99 -31.02
C HIS A 44 -9.81 -4.42 -30.24
N ARG A 45 -10.96 -4.22 -30.90
CA ARG A 45 -12.20 -3.80 -30.21
C ARG A 45 -12.62 -4.82 -29.16
N PHE A 46 -12.62 -6.11 -29.51
CA PHE A 46 -12.97 -7.17 -28.57
C PHE A 46 -12.01 -7.22 -27.37
N GLU A 47 -10.71 -7.11 -27.61
CA GLU A 47 -9.71 -7.08 -26.53
C GLU A 47 -9.89 -5.86 -25.62
N MET A 48 -10.16 -4.68 -26.18
CA MET A 48 -10.41 -3.46 -25.43
C MET A 48 -11.68 -3.56 -24.58
N GLU A 49 -12.78 -4.10 -25.13
CA GLU A 49 -14.01 -4.32 -24.36
C GLU A 49 -13.78 -5.30 -23.21
N ARG A 50 -13.01 -6.37 -23.46
CA ARG A 50 -12.64 -7.33 -22.40
C ARG A 50 -11.86 -6.64 -21.28
N LEU A 51 -10.89 -5.80 -21.62
CA LEU A 51 -10.11 -5.06 -20.64
C LEU A 51 -10.96 -4.04 -19.87
N ARG A 52 -11.88 -3.35 -20.55
CA ARG A 52 -12.81 -2.42 -19.91
C ARG A 52 -13.70 -3.15 -18.91
N ALA A 53 -14.29 -4.27 -19.29
CA ALA A 53 -15.12 -5.07 -18.38
C ALA A 53 -14.32 -5.57 -17.14
N GLN A 54 -13.06 -5.97 -17.33
CA GLN A 54 -12.19 -6.35 -16.21
C GLN A 54 -11.86 -5.17 -15.30
N ALA A 55 -11.63 -3.98 -15.86
CA ALA A 55 -11.38 -2.77 -15.09
C ALA A 55 -12.61 -2.37 -14.26
N GLU A 56 -13.80 -2.39 -14.86
CA GLU A 56 -15.07 -2.10 -14.17
C GLU A 56 -15.32 -3.07 -13.00
N GLN A 57 -15.04 -4.36 -13.19
CA GLN A 57 -15.14 -5.36 -12.12
C GLN A 57 -14.18 -5.07 -10.96
N ARG A 58 -12.92 -4.74 -11.28
CA ARG A 58 -11.91 -4.38 -10.26
C ARG A 58 -12.30 -3.12 -9.50
N GLU A 59 -12.81 -2.11 -10.20
CA GLU A 59 -13.27 -0.86 -9.60
C GLU A 59 -14.48 -1.07 -8.68
N ALA A 60 -15.46 -1.87 -9.11
CA ALA A 60 -16.60 -2.23 -8.28
C ALA A 60 -16.18 -2.97 -7.00
N PHE A 61 -15.26 -3.92 -7.13
CA PHE A 61 -14.71 -4.64 -5.98
C PHE A 61 -13.91 -3.73 -5.03
N ALA A 62 -13.10 -2.82 -5.57
CA ALA A 62 -12.36 -1.84 -4.77
C ALA A 62 -13.31 -0.92 -3.97
N ARG A 63 -14.39 -0.44 -4.60
CA ARG A 63 -15.43 0.34 -3.91
C ARG A 63 -16.08 -0.43 -2.77
N GLN A 64 -16.37 -1.71 -2.98
CA GLN A 64 -16.94 -2.57 -1.94
C GLN A 64 -15.97 -2.69 -0.75
N LEU A 65 -14.69 -2.96 -1.00
CA LEU A 65 -13.66 -3.05 0.03
C LEU A 65 -13.49 -1.74 0.79
N GLU A 66 -13.56 -0.59 0.12
CA GLU A 66 -13.47 0.72 0.78
C GLU A 66 -14.61 0.93 1.78
N ILE A 67 -15.84 0.57 1.38
CA ILE A 67 -17.03 0.66 2.24
C ILE A 67 -16.86 -0.28 3.45
N GLU A 68 -16.44 -1.51 3.22
CA GLU A 68 -16.23 -2.49 4.29
C GLU A 68 -15.14 -2.04 5.27
N ALA A 69 -14.03 -1.49 4.76
CA ALA A 69 -12.95 -0.94 5.57
C ALA A 69 -13.44 0.23 6.43
N ARG A 70 -14.27 1.12 5.87
CA ARG A 70 -14.86 2.25 6.61
C ARG A 70 -15.75 1.76 7.74
N ILE A 71 -16.63 0.79 7.47
CA ILE A 71 -17.50 0.19 8.50
C ILE A 71 -16.67 -0.52 9.57
N SER A 72 -15.65 -1.28 9.18
CA SER A 72 -14.74 -1.98 10.10
C SER A 72 -14.04 -0.99 11.02
N ARG A 73 -13.49 0.09 10.46
CA ARG A 73 -12.85 1.16 11.22
C ARG A 73 -13.81 1.79 12.24
N GLN A 74 -15.03 2.14 11.82
CA GLN A 74 -16.04 2.70 12.71
C GLN A 74 -16.39 1.74 13.85
N ARG A 75 -16.50 0.43 13.57
CA ARG A 75 -16.74 -0.59 14.61
C ARG A 75 -15.58 -0.68 15.61
N ILE A 76 -14.34 -0.63 15.13
CA ILE A 76 -13.15 -0.64 15.99
C ILE A 76 -13.12 0.62 16.87
N GLU A 77 -13.37 1.79 16.29
CA GLU A 77 -13.40 3.06 17.01
C GLU A 77 -14.53 3.09 18.05
N ALA A 78 -15.72 2.58 17.72
CA ALA A 78 -16.85 2.49 18.65
C ALA A 78 -16.63 1.46 19.77
N ALA A 79 -15.90 0.38 19.49
CA ALA A 79 -15.55 -0.65 20.48
C ALA A 79 -14.35 -0.26 21.36
N ARG A 80 -13.64 0.83 21.02
CA ARG A 80 -12.47 1.27 21.78
C ARG A 80 -12.92 1.70 23.19
N PRO A 81 -12.38 1.07 24.25
CA PRO A 81 -12.65 1.55 25.60
C PRO A 81 -12.06 2.96 25.78
N PRO A 82 -12.71 3.83 26.58
CA PRO A 82 -12.13 5.13 26.91
C PRO A 82 -10.79 4.92 27.63
N GLU A 83 -9.86 5.83 27.41
CA GLU A 83 -8.59 5.85 28.13
C GLU A 83 -8.91 5.88 29.64
N PRO A 84 -8.38 4.94 30.44
CA PRO A 84 -8.59 4.98 31.88
C PRO A 84 -8.02 6.29 32.42
N VAL A 85 -8.85 7.05 33.11
CA VAL A 85 -8.38 8.22 33.86
C VAL A 85 -7.55 7.70 35.02
N LEU A 86 -6.22 7.69 34.87
CA LEU A 86 -5.35 7.43 36.01
C LEU A 86 -5.47 8.61 36.99
N PRO A 87 -5.73 8.36 38.27
CA PRO A 87 -5.65 9.41 39.26
C PRO A 87 -4.24 10.02 39.25
N PRO A 88 -4.11 11.34 39.50
CA PRO A 88 -2.80 11.96 39.59
C PRO A 88 -1.97 11.21 40.64
N ALA A 89 -0.70 10.93 40.30
CA ALA A 89 0.21 10.25 41.20
C ALA A 89 0.25 11.01 42.54
N LEU A 90 0.03 10.29 43.64
CA LEU A 90 0.12 10.86 44.98
C LEU A 90 1.53 11.45 45.15
N ARG A 91 1.58 12.69 45.62
CA ARG A 91 2.83 13.38 45.92
C ARG A 91 3.56 12.57 46.99
N ALA A 92 4.79 12.14 46.71
CA ALA A 92 5.62 11.49 47.71
C ALA A 92 5.74 12.41 48.94
N LEU A 93 5.48 11.85 50.13
CA LEU A 93 5.72 12.55 51.39
C LEU A 93 7.23 12.73 51.52
N ARG A 94 7.68 13.99 51.50
CA ARG A 94 9.08 14.38 51.59
C ARG A 94 9.33 15.04 52.93
N SER A 95 10.57 14.93 53.41
CA SER A 95 10.99 15.71 54.57
C SER A 95 10.99 17.22 54.22
N PRO A 96 10.83 18.13 55.21
CA PRO A 96 10.88 19.56 54.96
C PRO A 96 12.20 20.01 54.30
N GLU A 97 13.33 19.36 54.61
CA GLU A 97 14.62 19.66 53.99
C GLU A 97 14.66 19.27 52.51
N GLU A 98 14.15 18.10 52.15
CA GLU A 98 14.02 17.67 50.75
C GLU A 98 13.15 18.62 49.93
N GLU A 99 12.10 19.19 50.52
CA GLU A 99 11.27 20.16 49.81
C GLU A 99 11.94 21.52 49.64
N ARG A 100 12.86 21.89 50.55
CA ARG A 100 13.69 23.10 50.39
C ARG A 100 14.74 22.89 49.30
N THR A 101 15.46 21.77 49.31
CA THR A 101 16.49 21.48 48.27
C THR A 101 15.87 21.39 46.88
N LEU A 102 14.67 20.83 46.76
CA LEU A 102 13.97 20.74 45.49
C LEU A 102 13.49 22.12 44.99
N ARG A 103 13.06 23.01 45.90
CA ARG A 103 12.73 24.40 45.57
C ARG A 103 13.96 25.19 45.14
N LEU A 104 15.10 25.01 45.83
CA LEU A 104 16.36 25.66 45.47
C LEU A 104 16.82 25.20 44.08
N SER A 105 16.92 23.90 43.84
CA SER A 105 17.32 23.37 42.53
C SER A 105 16.37 23.75 41.39
N ALA A 106 15.06 23.84 41.65
CA ALA A 106 14.09 24.36 40.68
C ALA A 106 14.26 25.86 40.41
N SER A 107 14.74 26.63 41.39
CA SER A 107 15.00 28.06 41.23
C SER A 107 16.32 28.29 40.48
N GLU A 108 17.35 27.53 40.80
CA GLU A 108 18.64 27.52 40.09
C GLU A 108 18.47 27.15 38.62
N ARG A 109 17.71 26.09 38.31
CA ARG A 109 17.41 25.72 36.91
C ARG A 109 16.70 26.84 36.15
N ARG A 110 15.71 27.49 36.78
CA ARG A 110 14.99 28.62 36.17
C ARG A 110 15.92 29.81 35.93
N ALA A 111 16.79 30.12 36.88
CA ALA A 111 17.78 31.20 36.73
C ALA A 111 18.79 30.88 35.61
N ALA A 112 19.26 29.65 35.52
CA ALA A 112 20.16 29.20 34.46
C ALA A 112 19.51 29.32 33.07
N THR A 113 18.26 28.86 32.92
CA THR A 113 17.52 29.00 31.65
C THR A 113 17.30 30.48 31.28
N ALA A 114 16.92 31.31 32.24
CA ALA A 114 16.74 32.74 31.99
C ALA A 114 18.05 33.44 31.58
N ALA A 115 19.17 33.05 32.19
CA ALA A 115 20.49 33.56 31.83
C ALA A 115 20.92 33.12 30.41
N ASP A 116 20.63 31.87 30.03
CA ASP A 116 20.94 31.34 28.70
C ASP A 116 20.14 32.07 27.60
N THR A 117 18.83 32.24 27.80
CA THR A 117 18.00 33.03 26.86
C THR A 117 18.47 34.48 26.77
N GLY A 118 18.84 35.11 27.89
CA GLY A 118 19.39 36.46 27.88
C GLY A 118 20.73 36.59 27.13
N GLN A 119 21.56 35.54 27.11
CA GLN A 119 22.78 35.51 26.29
C GLN A 119 22.49 35.43 24.80
N ILE A 120 21.43 34.71 24.40
CA ILE A 120 20.97 34.63 23.02
C ILE A 120 20.51 36.01 22.54
N ASP A 121 19.66 36.68 23.32
CA ASP A 121 19.16 38.02 22.98
C ASP A 121 20.33 39.02 22.87
N ALA A 122 21.27 38.98 23.81
CA ALA A 122 22.46 39.84 23.78
C ALA A 122 23.39 39.55 22.58
N TRP A 123 23.41 38.33 22.05
CA TRP A 123 24.14 37.99 20.83
C TRP A 123 23.44 38.52 19.58
N LEU A 124 22.10 38.44 19.52
CA LEU A 124 21.30 38.96 18.42
C LEU A 124 21.38 40.50 18.32
N ASP A 125 21.43 41.20 19.44
CA ASP A 125 21.50 42.67 19.49
C ASP A 125 22.91 43.23 19.21
N ARG A 126 23.92 42.37 19.01
CA ARG A 126 25.27 42.82 18.72
C ARG A 126 25.33 43.44 17.31
N PRO A 127 25.83 44.68 17.15
CA PRO A 127 26.05 45.26 15.83
C PRO A 127 27.05 44.41 15.04
N HIS A 128 26.70 44.08 13.80
CA HIS A 128 27.60 43.43 12.86
C HIS A 128 28.43 44.50 12.14
N ASP A 129 29.71 44.59 12.46
CA ASP A 129 30.71 45.39 11.74
C ASP A 129 31.19 44.67 10.46
#